data_AF-A0A248JN17-F1
#
_entry.id   AF-A0A248JN17-F1
#
_cell.length_a   1.000
_cell.length_b   1.000
_cell.length_c   1.000
_cell.angle_alpha   90.00
_cell.angle_beta   90.00
_cell.angle_gamma   90.00
#
_symmetry.space_group_name_H-M   'P 1'
#
loop_
_entity.id
_entity.type
_entity.pdbx_description
1 polymer ?
#
loop_
_entity_poly.entity_id
_entity_poly.type
_entity_poly.pdbx_seq_one_letter_code
_entity_poly.pdbx_strand_id
1 'polypeptide(L)'
;MALIQCEDCGRDVSDRAPACPNCGCPIAAADIAATEAPTTVTVSGDKFIGTKALLIKLSVKAIQSLNYKVDAADETSGLVSFTTGMTWGSWSGVSGSIYFDEVEPFHFEASGNAKQNVKGRQIAAFDIGGEAKGKVDKVIQEMRLLASR
;
A
#
# COMPACT_ATOMS: atom_id res chain seq x y z
N MET A 1 3.72 -43.17 4.63
CA MET A 1 2.26 -42.99 4.61
C MET A 1 1.83 -43.02 6.05
N ALA A 2 1.62 -41.85 6.63
CA ALA A 2 1.20 -41.76 8.02
C ALA A 2 -0.33 -41.73 8.06
N LEU A 3 -0.91 -42.49 8.99
CA LEU A 3 -2.30 -42.30 9.36
C LEU A 3 -2.36 -41.13 10.35
N ILE A 4 -3.17 -40.13 10.03
CA ILE A 4 -3.50 -39.00 10.90
C ILE A 4 -4.92 -39.18 11.43
N GLN A 5 -5.26 -38.60 12.58
CA GLN A 5 -6.66 -38.59 13.02
C GLN A 5 -7.42 -37.41 12.39
N CYS A 6 -8.61 -37.65 11.82
CA CYS A 6 -9.50 -36.55 11.41
C CYS A 6 -9.93 -35.78 12.67
N GLU A 7 -9.76 -34.46 12.66
CA GLU A 7 -10.11 -33.58 13.78
C GLU A 7 -11.61 -33.53 14.07
N ASP A 8 -12.44 -33.92 13.09
CA ASP A 8 -13.90 -33.89 13.21
C ASP A 8 -14.46 -35.20 13.81
N CYS A 9 -14.06 -36.35 13.26
CA CYS A 9 -14.64 -37.65 13.64
C CYS A 9 -13.70 -38.57 14.43
N GLY A 10 -12.44 -38.18 14.66
CA GLY A 10 -11.46 -38.92 15.47
C GLY A 10 -10.97 -40.24 14.88
N ARG A 11 -11.30 -40.56 13.62
CA ARG A 11 -10.85 -41.79 12.96
C ARG A 11 -9.55 -41.59 12.21
N ASP A 12 -8.79 -42.67 12.06
CA ASP A 12 -7.54 -42.69 11.31
C ASP A 12 -7.81 -42.53 9.81
N VAL A 13 -7.13 -41.57 9.18
CA VAL A 13 -7.22 -41.23 7.77
C VAL A 13 -5.81 -41.06 7.21
N SER A 14 -5.64 -41.36 5.92
CA SER A 14 -4.37 -41.12 5.21
C SER A 14 -4.04 -39.62 5.18
N ASP A 15 -2.79 -39.28 5.50
CA ASP A 15 -2.19 -37.95 5.34
C ASP A 15 -2.31 -37.36 3.92
N ARG A 16 -2.61 -38.19 2.92
CA ARG A 16 -2.79 -37.80 1.52
C ARG A 16 -4.25 -37.81 1.04
N ALA A 17 -5.21 -38.14 1.90
CA ALA A 17 -6.61 -38.14 1.48
C ALA A 17 -7.08 -36.70 1.23
N PRO A 18 -7.84 -36.42 0.15
CA PRO A 18 -8.43 -35.09 -0.05
C PRO A 18 -9.49 -34.79 1.01
N ALA A 19 -10.23 -35.81 1.45
CA ALA A 19 -11.23 -35.74 2.52
C ALA A 19 -11.30 -37.06 3.29
N CYS A 20 -11.80 -37.00 4.52
CA CYS A 20 -12.05 -38.16 5.35
C CYS A 20 -13.14 -39.02 4.72
N PRO A 21 -12.89 -40.31 4.45
CA PRO A 21 -13.89 -41.20 3.87
C PRO A 21 -15.07 -41.49 4.81
N ASN A 22 -14.95 -41.17 6.09
CA ASN A 22 -15.98 -41.45 7.07
C ASN A 22 -16.96 -40.28 7.31
N CYS A 23 -16.47 -39.04 7.39
CA CYS A 23 -17.33 -37.87 7.64
C CYS A 23 -17.32 -36.85 6.51
N GLY A 24 -16.37 -36.93 5.58
CA GLY A 24 -16.19 -35.94 4.52
C GLY A 24 -15.37 -34.70 4.91
N CYS A 25 -14.82 -34.63 6.14
CA CYS A 25 -13.93 -33.53 6.58
C CYS A 25 -12.74 -33.40 5.60
N PRO A 26 -12.42 -32.23 5.03
CA PRO A 26 -11.24 -32.09 4.19
C PRO A 26 -9.97 -32.35 5.01
N ILE A 27 -9.11 -33.26 4.55
CA ILE A 27 -7.87 -33.66 5.24
C ILE A 27 -6.67 -32.92 4.65
N ALA A 28 -6.69 -32.70 3.34
CA ALA A 28 -5.78 -31.80 2.65
C ALA A 28 -6.29 -30.35 2.75
N ALA A 29 -6.50 -29.85 3.97
CA ALA A 29 -6.57 -28.41 4.19
C ALA A 29 -5.13 -27.89 4.21
N ALA A 30 -4.48 -27.88 3.04
CA ALA A 30 -3.31 -27.04 2.84
C ALA A 30 -3.81 -25.61 2.96
N ASP A 31 -3.71 -25.04 4.16
CA ASP A 31 -3.71 -23.62 4.47
C ASP A 31 -4.37 -22.74 3.40
N ILE A 32 -5.65 -22.98 3.14
CA ILE A 32 -6.48 -21.92 2.59
C ILE A 32 -6.90 -21.14 3.82
N ALA A 33 -5.92 -20.46 4.41
CA ALA A 33 -6.20 -19.17 5.01
C ALA A 33 -6.89 -18.41 3.88
N ALA A 34 -8.21 -18.40 3.88
CA ALA A 34 -8.96 -17.45 3.10
C ALA A 34 -8.43 -16.11 3.58
N THR A 35 -7.50 -15.54 2.80
CA THR A 35 -6.99 -14.20 3.07
C THR A 35 -8.16 -13.29 2.74
N GLU A 36 -9.08 -13.15 3.71
CA GLU A 36 -10.17 -12.20 3.65
C GLU A 36 -9.52 -10.86 3.34
N ALA A 37 -9.94 -10.25 2.22
CA ALA A 37 -9.33 -9.04 1.75
C ALA A 37 -9.38 -7.99 2.88
N PRO A 38 -8.26 -7.35 3.22
CA PRO A 38 -8.22 -6.42 4.34
C PRO A 38 -9.21 -5.28 4.10
N THR A 39 -10.02 -5.00 5.13
CA THR A 39 -11.04 -3.95 5.11
C THR A 39 -10.51 -2.61 5.61
N THR A 40 -9.34 -2.61 6.25
CA THR A 40 -8.64 -1.44 6.78
C THR A 40 -7.17 -1.47 6.36
N VAL A 41 -6.52 -0.30 6.37
CA VAL A 41 -5.07 -0.22 6.13
C VAL A 41 -4.34 -0.33 7.46
N THR A 42 -3.34 -1.19 7.53
CA THR A 42 -2.38 -1.25 8.64
C THR A 42 -0.95 -1.13 8.12
N VAL A 43 0.02 -0.91 9.01
CA VAL A 43 1.43 -0.76 8.64
C VAL A 43 2.25 -1.80 9.39
N SER A 44 3.07 -2.55 8.66
CA SER A 44 4.02 -3.52 9.23
C SER A 44 5.42 -3.16 8.73
N GLY A 45 6.22 -2.56 9.61
CA GLY A 45 7.52 -1.99 9.24
C GLY A 45 7.37 -0.94 8.14
N ASP A 46 8.02 -1.19 7.00
CA ASP A 46 7.96 -0.29 5.84
C ASP A 46 6.81 -0.56 4.87
N LYS A 47 6.05 -1.64 5.08
CA LYS A 47 4.96 -2.07 4.18
C LYS A 47 3.60 -1.60 4.68
N PHE A 48 2.72 -1.26 3.75
CA PHE A 48 1.30 -1.05 4.00
C PHE A 48 0.52 -2.34 3.71
N ILE A 49 -0.34 -2.74 4.62
CA ILE A 49 -1.21 -3.89 4.46
C ILE A 49 -2.61 -3.38 4.16
N GLY A 50 -3.17 -3.76 3.02
CA GLY A 50 -4.46 -3.25 2.57
C GLY A 50 -4.77 -3.66 1.13
N THR A 51 -5.92 -3.23 0.62
CA THR A 51 -6.19 -3.29 -0.82
C THR A 51 -5.73 -2.01 -1.50
N LYS A 52 -5.43 -2.09 -2.80
CA LYS A 52 -5.03 -0.93 -3.60
C LYS A 52 -6.00 0.25 -3.50
N ALA A 53 -7.31 -0.02 -3.51
CA ALA A 53 -8.35 0.99 -3.33
C ALA A 53 -8.28 1.66 -1.94
N LEU A 54 -7.98 0.90 -0.89
CA LEU A 54 -7.78 1.46 0.46
C LEU A 54 -6.52 2.33 0.53
N LEU A 55 -5.42 1.91 -0.09
CA LEU A 55 -4.18 2.68 -0.12
C LEU A 55 -4.32 3.99 -0.89
N ILE A 56 -5.06 3.99 -1.99
CA ILE A 56 -5.36 5.21 -2.74
C ILE A 56 -6.20 6.17 -1.90
N LYS A 57 -7.25 5.67 -1.23
CA LYS A 57 -8.05 6.49 -0.31
C LYS A 57 -7.20 7.06 0.83
N LEU A 58 -6.32 6.26 1.40
CA LEU A 58 -5.37 6.70 2.43
C LEU A 58 -4.43 7.79 1.90
N SER A 59 -3.91 7.63 0.68
CA SER A 59 -3.04 8.61 0.01
C SER A 59 -3.74 9.93 -0.23
N VAL A 60 -4.96 9.89 -0.77
CA VAL A 60 -5.80 11.07 -1.00
C VAL A 60 -6.04 11.81 0.31
N LYS A 61 -6.38 11.08 1.38
CA LYS A 61 -6.56 11.64 2.72
C LYS A 61 -5.28 12.28 3.25
N ALA A 62 -4.12 11.62 3.11
CA ALA A 62 -2.82 12.15 3.51
C ALA A 62 -2.48 13.45 2.76
N ILE A 63 -2.59 13.45 1.43
CA ILE A 63 -2.34 14.63 0.58
C ILE A 63 -3.23 15.80 0.99
N GLN A 64 -4.53 15.55 1.20
CA GLN A 64 -5.48 16.58 1.63
C GLN A 64 -5.17 17.10 3.04
N SER A 65 -4.76 16.23 3.98
CA SER A 65 -4.39 16.64 5.34
C SER A 65 -3.13 17.53 5.39
N LEU A 66 -2.23 17.35 4.42
CA LEU A 66 -1.07 18.24 4.20
C LEU A 66 -1.45 19.53 3.45
N ASN A 67 -2.74 19.73 3.16
CA ASN A 67 -3.27 20.87 2.42
C ASN A 67 -2.68 20.98 1.00
N TYR A 68 -2.38 19.82 0.38
CA TYR A 68 -1.96 19.71 -1.01
C TYR A 68 -3.16 19.41 -1.90
N LYS A 69 -3.05 19.75 -3.18
CA LYS A 69 -4.08 19.46 -4.17
C LYS A 69 -3.86 18.05 -4.73
N VAL A 70 -4.89 17.21 -4.72
CA VAL A 70 -4.90 15.95 -5.48
C VAL A 70 -5.24 16.27 -6.93
N ASP A 71 -4.38 15.85 -7.86
CA ASP A 71 -4.59 16.07 -9.30
C ASP A 71 -5.22 14.85 -9.98
N ALA A 72 -4.82 13.64 -9.59
CA ALA A 72 -5.39 12.39 -10.08
C ALA A 72 -5.21 11.25 -9.07
N ALA A 73 -6.14 10.29 -9.09
CA ALA A 73 -6.06 9.05 -8.33
C ALA A 73 -6.63 7.92 -9.20
N ASP A 74 -5.77 7.01 -9.64
CA ASP A 74 -6.15 5.93 -10.56
C ASP A 74 -6.01 4.56 -9.87
N GLU A 75 -7.14 3.89 -9.70
CA GLU A 75 -7.23 2.59 -9.02
C GLU A 75 -6.55 1.45 -9.79
N THR A 76 -6.55 1.54 -11.12
CA THR A 76 -5.98 0.51 -11.99
C THR A 76 -4.45 0.49 -11.88
N SER A 77 -3.80 1.64 -12.02
CA SER A 77 -2.34 1.80 -11.96
C SER A 77 -1.82 1.89 -10.53
N GLY A 78 -2.61 2.40 -9.57
CA GLY A 78 -2.13 2.65 -8.21
C GLY A 78 -1.41 3.98 -8.07
N LEU A 79 -1.62 4.87 -9.05
CA LEU A 79 -0.97 6.17 -9.11
C LEU A 79 -1.86 7.20 -8.43
N VAL A 80 -1.27 7.99 -7.53
CA VAL A 80 -1.89 9.19 -6.97
C VAL A 80 -0.98 10.38 -7.19
N SER A 81 -1.40 11.35 -7.99
CA SER A 81 -0.63 12.56 -8.26
C SER A 81 -1.17 13.77 -7.51
N PHE A 82 -0.28 14.65 -7.11
CA PHE A 82 -0.60 15.85 -6.34
C PHE A 82 0.28 17.03 -6.73
N THR A 83 -0.20 18.22 -6.40
CA THR A 83 0.55 19.46 -6.52
C THR A 83 0.50 20.24 -5.21
N THR A 84 1.65 20.69 -4.75
CA THR A 84 1.78 21.55 -3.57
C THR A 84 1.58 23.01 -3.94
N GLY A 85 1.21 23.84 -2.95
CA GLY A 85 1.35 25.29 -3.06
C GLY A 85 2.82 25.73 -3.22
N MET A 86 3.03 27.04 -3.37
CA MET A 86 4.37 27.63 -3.47
C MET A 86 5.23 27.25 -2.25
N THR A 87 6.45 26.79 -2.50
CA THR A 87 7.41 26.52 -1.43
C THR A 87 8.27 27.75 -1.13
N TRP A 88 8.76 27.84 0.12
CA TRP A 88 9.46 29.02 0.63
C TRP A 88 10.87 29.21 0.02
N GLY A 89 11.55 28.11 -0.34
CA GLY A 89 12.90 28.18 -0.91
C GLY A 89 12.92 28.49 -2.40
N SER A 90 11.88 28.09 -3.12
CA SER A 90 11.90 28.05 -4.59
C SER A 90 10.80 28.86 -5.27
N TRP A 91 9.86 29.40 -4.49
CA TRP A 91 8.68 30.17 -4.95
C TRP A 91 7.88 29.44 -6.04
N SER A 92 7.95 28.11 -6.06
CA SER A 92 7.23 27.28 -7.02
C SER A 92 6.55 26.14 -6.31
N GLY A 93 5.43 25.68 -6.86
CA GLY A 93 4.83 24.42 -6.42
C GLY A 93 5.70 23.22 -6.80
N VAL A 94 5.43 22.09 -6.17
CA VAL A 94 6.00 20.78 -6.52
C VAL A 94 4.85 19.90 -7.00
N SER A 95 5.04 19.22 -8.13
CA SER A 95 4.14 18.16 -8.56
C SER A 95 4.79 16.82 -8.27
N GLY A 96 4.05 15.92 -7.62
CA GLY A 96 4.52 14.61 -7.22
C GLY A 96 3.51 13.51 -7.54
N SER A 97 4.01 12.29 -7.60
CA SER A 97 3.22 11.08 -7.81
C SER A 97 3.65 10.01 -6.82
N ILE A 98 2.67 9.34 -6.22
CA ILE A 98 2.83 8.16 -5.37
C ILE A 98 2.40 6.93 -6.16
N TYR A 99 3.14 5.84 -5.99
CA TYR A 99 2.90 4.53 -6.58
C TYR A 99 2.88 3.49 -5.46
N PHE A 100 2.09 2.42 -5.66
CA PHE A 100 2.00 1.28 -4.76
C PHE A 100 2.42 0.02 -5.49
N ASP A 101 3.54 -0.56 -5.05
CA ASP A 101 4.09 -1.79 -5.59
C ASP A 101 3.72 -2.95 -4.65
N GLU A 102 2.98 -3.94 -5.14
CA GLU A 102 2.59 -5.11 -4.36
C GLU A 102 3.77 -6.09 -4.28
N VAL A 103 4.25 -6.37 -3.07
CA VAL A 103 5.40 -7.26 -2.82
C VAL A 103 4.95 -8.66 -2.42
N GLU A 104 3.86 -8.75 -1.66
CA GLU A 104 3.19 -9.97 -1.22
C GLU A 104 1.68 -9.70 -1.24
N PRO A 105 0.82 -10.73 -1.25
CA PRO A 105 -0.63 -10.52 -1.26
C PRO A 105 -1.07 -9.53 -0.17
N PHE A 106 -1.69 -8.44 -0.62
CA PHE A 106 -2.15 -7.33 0.22
C PHE A 106 -1.07 -6.52 0.94
N HIS A 107 0.21 -6.73 0.64
CA HIS A 107 1.33 -5.98 1.20
C HIS A 107 1.96 -5.11 0.10
N PHE A 108 2.00 -3.80 0.35
CA PHE A 108 2.43 -2.82 -0.63
C PHE A 108 3.57 -1.95 -0.09
N GLU A 109 4.53 -1.66 -0.94
CA GLU A 109 5.51 -0.62 -0.73
C GLU A 109 5.06 0.66 -1.43
N ALA A 110 5.07 1.78 -0.70
CA ALA A 110 4.75 3.08 -1.26
C ALA A 110 6.03 3.76 -1.73
N SER A 111 6.07 4.16 -2.99
CA SER A 111 7.18 4.89 -3.60
C SER A 111 6.66 6.15 -4.29
N GLY A 112 7.54 7.07 -4.67
CA GLY A 112 7.09 8.26 -5.37
C GLY A 112 8.19 9.09 -5.97
N ASN A 113 7.80 9.93 -6.92
CA ASN A 113 8.68 10.88 -7.60
C ASN A 113 8.06 12.27 -7.55
N ALA A 114 8.89 13.30 -7.58
CA ALA A 114 8.42 14.67 -7.61
C ALA A 114 9.34 15.59 -8.40
N LYS A 115 8.75 16.62 -8.97
CA LYS A 115 9.42 17.64 -9.78
C LYS A 115 8.92 19.02 -9.39
N GLN A 116 9.84 19.97 -9.33
CA GLN A 116 9.53 21.36 -9.06
C GLN A 116 8.96 22.08 -10.30
N ASN A 117 7.92 22.91 -10.12
CA ASN A 117 7.21 23.62 -11.19
C ASN A 117 7.89 24.95 -11.56
N VAL A 118 9.05 24.86 -12.22
CA VAL A 118 9.87 26.03 -12.64
C VAL A 118 9.37 26.65 -13.95
N LYS A 119 9.31 27.99 -14.04
CA LYS A 119 8.91 28.72 -15.27
C LYS A 119 10.10 29.50 -15.87
N GLY A 120 10.11 29.60 -17.20
CA GLY A 120 11.22 30.07 -18.04
C GLY A 120 11.75 31.47 -17.72
N ARG A 121 12.82 31.49 -16.93
CA ARG A 121 13.97 32.43 -16.83
C ARG A 121 14.85 32.10 -15.61
N GLN A 122 14.41 31.16 -14.76
CA GLN A 122 15.18 30.63 -13.64
C GLN A 122 16.30 29.71 -14.16
N ILE A 123 17.49 30.27 -14.36
CA ILE A 123 18.66 29.60 -14.99
C ILE A 123 19.28 28.54 -14.05
N ALA A 124 18.87 28.50 -12.79
CA ALA A 124 19.19 27.40 -11.89
C ALA A 124 18.11 27.34 -10.82
N ALA A 125 17.08 26.52 -11.05
CA ALA A 125 16.44 25.88 -9.92
C ALA A 125 17.44 24.84 -9.42
N PHE A 126 18.43 25.30 -8.66
CA PHE A 126 19.17 24.40 -7.80
C PHE A 126 18.09 23.64 -7.02
N ASP A 127 18.19 22.31 -7.03
CA ASP A 127 17.43 21.44 -6.14
C ASP A 127 17.96 21.74 -4.73
N ILE A 128 17.64 22.91 -4.18
CA ILE A 128 18.16 23.41 -2.91
C ILE A 128 17.56 22.49 -1.84
N GLY A 129 18.28 21.43 -1.51
CA GLY A 129 17.96 20.51 -0.41
C GLY A 129 17.03 19.35 -0.75
N GLY A 130 16.84 18.97 -2.02
CA GLY A 130 15.98 17.83 -2.38
C GLY A 130 14.50 18.06 -2.04
N GLU A 131 14.05 19.32 -2.11
CA GLU A 131 12.74 19.76 -1.65
C GLU A 131 11.59 18.98 -2.33
N ALA A 132 11.73 18.66 -3.62
CA ALA A 132 10.73 17.88 -4.34
C ALA A 132 10.58 16.46 -3.77
N LYS A 133 11.71 15.76 -3.56
CA LYS A 133 11.73 14.42 -2.96
C LYS A 133 11.15 14.44 -1.55
N GLY A 134 11.48 15.47 -0.76
CA GLY A 134 10.93 15.65 0.59
C GLY A 134 9.41 15.83 0.65
N LYS A 135 8.73 16.22 -0.45
CA LYS A 135 7.25 16.27 -0.48
C LYS A 135 6.63 14.88 -0.59
N VAL A 136 7.22 14.00 -1.39
CA VAL A 136 6.80 12.59 -1.49
C VAL A 136 6.96 11.91 -0.15
N ASP A 137 8.14 12.07 0.47
CA ASP A 137 8.42 11.47 1.79
C ASP A 137 7.41 11.96 2.82
N LYS A 138 7.08 13.26 2.83
CA LYS A 138 6.04 13.81 3.73
C LYS A 138 4.68 13.17 3.52
N VAL A 139 4.25 12.95 2.28
CA VAL A 139 2.97 12.28 1.99
C VAL A 139 2.99 10.85 2.53
N ILE A 140 4.05 10.08 2.26
CA ILE A 140 4.17 8.69 2.72
C ILE A 140 4.21 8.61 4.26
N GLN A 141 4.92 9.54 4.91
CA GLN A 141 4.94 9.62 6.39
C GLN A 141 3.55 9.94 6.95
N GLU A 142 2.82 10.88 6.34
CA GLU A 142 1.45 11.19 6.77
C GLU A 142 0.50 10.01 6.56
N MET A 143 0.66 9.23 5.47
CA MET A 143 -0.08 7.98 5.30
C MET A 143 0.17 6.99 6.44
N ARG A 144 1.42 6.83 6.88
CA ARG A 144 1.76 5.96 8.01
C ARG A 144 1.09 6.43 9.30
N LEU A 145 1.13 7.75 9.57
CA LEU A 145 0.46 8.34 10.72
C LEU A 145 -1.05 8.09 10.69
N LEU A 146 -1.69 8.30 9.54
CA LEU A 146 -3.13 8.09 9.37
C LEU A 146 -3.57 6.63 9.43
N ALA A 147 -2.70 5.68 9.06
CA ALA A 147 -2.96 4.25 9.18
C ALA A 147 -2.75 3.72 10.62
N SER A 148 -2.04 4.46 11.46
CA SER A 148 -1.83 4.13 12.88
C SER A 148 -2.89 4.70 13.82
N ARG A 149 -3.84 5.49 13.30
CA ARG A 149 -4.95 6.11 14.05
C ARG A 149 -6.24 5.34 13.87
#